data_AF-A0A515LBZ0-F1
#
_entry.id   AF-A0A515LBZ0-F1
#
_cell.length_a   1.000
_cell.length_b   1.000
_cell.length_c   1.000
_cell.angle_alpha   90.00
_cell.angle_beta   90.00
_cell.angle_gamma   90.00
#
_symmetry.space_group_name_H-M   'P 1'
#
loop_
_entity.id
_entity.type
_entity.pdbx_description
1 polymer ?
#
loop_
_entity_poly.entity_id
_entity_poly.type
_entity_poly.pdbx_seq_one_letter_code
_entity_poly.pdbx_strand_id
1 'polypeptide(L)'
;MTRQQEGFTPDGLRQPEAEHGAGENIADLIRQLTGQGTHLAEQQLNLVKAEVRESVHEVKIAAGEMAGAAVVGIAGLGVTLMGLGYLLGAAIDNVPLGVLIVGVATLILAYVLYSAGSKKVSSAHLTPDRTVRTIERTPDAARGNLTSETRP
;
A
#
# COMPACT_ATOMS: atom_id res chain seq x y z
N MET A 1 -4.63 -90.48 -32.57
CA MET A 1 -5.60 -90.32 -31.47
C MET A 1 -6.18 -88.92 -31.54
N THR A 2 -7.40 -88.85 -32.08
CA THR A 2 -8.58 -88.11 -31.60
C THR A 2 -8.45 -86.65 -31.09
N ARG A 3 -9.12 -85.81 -31.88
CA ARG A 3 -9.81 -84.52 -31.63
C ARG A 3 -10.65 -84.50 -30.32
N GLN A 4 -11.01 -83.27 -29.87
CA GLN A 4 -12.08 -82.88 -28.91
C GLN A 4 -11.58 -82.68 -27.46
N GLN A 5 -11.84 -81.60 -26.71
CA GLN A 5 -12.92 -80.58 -26.67
C GLN A 5 -12.32 -79.25 -26.14
N GLU A 6 -12.53 -78.06 -26.71
CA GLU A 6 -13.72 -77.20 -26.60
C GLU A 6 -14.28 -77.05 -25.18
N GLY A 7 -13.76 -76.04 -24.47
CA GLY A 7 -14.41 -75.42 -23.32
C GLY A 7 -14.86 -74.02 -23.69
N PHE A 8 -16.05 -73.91 -24.26
CA PHE A 8 -16.81 -72.67 -24.39
C PHE A 8 -17.36 -72.31 -23.00
N THR A 9 -16.86 -71.22 -22.41
CA THR A 9 -17.53 -70.57 -21.27
C THR A 9 -18.20 -69.29 -21.77
N PRO A 10 -19.52 -69.16 -21.60
CA PRO A 10 -20.29 -68.04 -22.12
C PRO A 10 -19.98 -66.70 -21.43
N ASP A 11 -20.23 -65.66 -22.22
CA ASP A 11 -20.20 -64.23 -21.93
C ASP A 11 -20.79 -63.82 -20.57
N GLY A 12 -20.32 -62.66 -20.10
CA GLY A 12 -21.10 -61.86 -19.17
C GLY A 12 -20.56 -61.85 -17.76
N LEU A 13 -19.43 -61.17 -17.56
CA LEU A 13 -19.42 -59.96 -16.74
C LEU A 13 -18.32 -59.05 -17.31
N ARG A 14 -18.71 -58.20 -18.27
CA ARG A 14 -18.10 -56.87 -18.32
C ARG A 14 -18.29 -56.29 -16.93
N GLN A 15 -17.29 -56.46 -16.06
CA GLN A 15 -17.23 -55.67 -14.85
C GLN A 15 -17.21 -54.23 -15.34
N PRO A 16 -18.16 -53.38 -14.93
CA PRO A 16 -18.04 -51.96 -15.17
C PRO A 16 -16.88 -51.44 -14.31
N GLU A 17 -15.64 -51.67 -14.76
CA GLU A 17 -14.41 -51.18 -14.11
C GLU A 17 -14.15 -49.69 -14.40
N ALA A 18 -15.10 -48.97 -14.99
CA ALA A 18 -14.92 -47.58 -15.38
C ALA A 18 -16.13 -46.74 -14.99
N GLU A 19 -16.38 -46.50 -13.69
CA GLU A 19 -17.25 -45.37 -13.34
C GLU A 19 -17.08 -44.72 -11.94
N HIS A 20 -16.20 -45.22 -11.06
CA HIS A 20 -15.93 -44.54 -9.78
C HIS A 20 -14.64 -43.70 -9.72
N GLY A 21 -13.70 -43.87 -10.65
CA GLY A 21 -12.41 -43.16 -10.57
C GLY A 21 -12.39 -41.72 -11.12
N ALA A 22 -13.27 -41.37 -12.07
CA ALA A 22 -13.22 -40.08 -12.74
C ALA A 22 -13.79 -38.92 -11.90
N GLY A 23 -14.86 -39.20 -11.13
CA GLY A 23 -15.51 -38.21 -10.26
C GLY A 23 -14.69 -37.87 -9.01
N GLU A 24 -14.07 -38.87 -8.39
CA GLU A 24 -13.17 -38.67 -7.24
C GLU A 24 -11.90 -37.90 -7.62
N ASN A 25 -11.31 -38.18 -8.79
CA ASN A 25 -10.12 -37.44 -9.25
C ASN A 25 -10.40 -35.95 -9.51
N ILE A 26 -11.54 -35.60 -10.12
CA ILE A 26 -11.89 -34.18 -10.36
C ILE A 26 -12.15 -33.45 -9.03
N ALA A 27 -12.84 -34.10 -8.09
CA ALA A 27 -13.08 -33.55 -6.76
C ALA A 27 -11.76 -33.30 -6.00
N ASP A 28 -10.79 -34.22 -6.10
CA ASP A 28 -9.47 -34.08 -5.47
C ASP A 28 -8.60 -33.00 -6.11
N LEU A 29 -8.63 -32.85 -7.44
CA LEU A 29 -7.95 -31.76 -8.16
C LEU A 29 -8.48 -30.38 -7.74
N ILE A 30 -9.82 -30.21 -7.66
CA ILE A 30 -10.43 -28.96 -7.19
C ILE A 30 -10.04 -28.68 -5.75
N ARG A 31 -9.96 -29.71 -4.90
CA ARG A 31 -9.54 -29.59 -3.50
C ARG A 31 -8.07 -29.17 -3.38
N GLN A 32 -7.18 -29.73 -4.21
CA GLN A 32 -5.77 -29.33 -4.25
C GLN A 32 -5.58 -27.92 -4.80
N LEU A 33 -6.27 -27.53 -5.87
CA LEU A 33 -6.24 -26.17 -6.43
C LEU A 33 -6.77 -25.13 -5.44
N THR A 34 -7.87 -25.44 -4.74
CA THR A 34 -8.44 -24.55 -3.72
C THR A 34 -7.50 -24.43 -2.51
N GLY A 35 -6.89 -25.54 -2.07
CA GLY A 35 -5.92 -25.54 -0.98
C GLY A 35 -4.64 -24.77 -1.33
N GLN A 36 -4.07 -24.99 -2.53
CA GLN A 36 -2.88 -24.28 -3.01
C GLN A 36 -3.14 -22.80 -3.25
N GLY A 37 -4.28 -22.45 -3.85
CA GLY A 37 -4.71 -21.07 -4.06
C GLY A 37 -4.90 -20.33 -2.73
N THR A 38 -5.50 -20.97 -1.73
CA THR A 38 -5.65 -20.40 -0.38
C THR A 38 -4.29 -20.17 0.27
N HIS A 39 -3.37 -21.14 0.17
CA HIS A 39 -2.01 -21.01 0.71
C HIS A 39 -1.21 -19.86 0.06
N LEU A 40 -1.28 -19.70 -1.27
CA LEU A 40 -0.64 -18.59 -1.97
C LEU A 40 -1.27 -17.23 -1.61
N ALA A 41 -2.60 -17.17 -1.47
CA ALA A 41 -3.30 -15.96 -1.07
C ALA A 41 -2.90 -15.51 0.35
N GLU A 42 -2.78 -16.45 1.29
CA GLU A 42 -2.28 -16.18 2.64
C GLU A 42 -0.83 -15.68 2.62
N GLN A 43 0.03 -16.26 1.79
CA GLN A 43 1.42 -15.82 1.63
C GLN A 43 1.52 -14.41 1.05
N GLN A 44 0.79 -14.11 -0.02
CA GLN A 44 0.78 -12.77 -0.61
C GLN A 44 0.19 -11.74 0.34
N LEU A 45 -0.85 -12.10 1.11
CA LEU A 45 -1.40 -11.23 2.15
C LEU A 45 -0.36 -10.95 3.25
N ASN A 46 0.37 -11.97 3.68
CA ASN A 46 1.42 -11.81 4.68
C ASN A 46 2.58 -10.96 4.15
N LEU A 47 2.94 -11.11 2.87
CA LEU A 47 3.96 -10.28 2.21
C LEU A 47 3.50 -8.82 2.10
N VAL A 48 2.30 -8.57 1.59
CA VAL A 48 1.73 -7.21 1.49
C VAL A 48 1.62 -6.56 2.86
N LYS A 49 1.20 -7.31 3.89
CA LYS A 49 1.19 -6.81 5.27
C LYS A 49 2.59 -6.45 5.76
N ALA A 50 3.61 -7.24 5.42
CA ALA A 50 4.99 -6.94 5.77
C ALA A 50 5.50 -5.69 5.05
N GLU A 51 5.26 -5.56 3.74
CA GLU A 51 5.68 -4.41 2.93
C GLU A 51 4.97 -3.12 3.36
N VAL A 52 3.68 -3.19 3.68
CA VAL A 52 2.93 -2.05 4.26
C VAL A 52 3.48 -1.68 5.63
N ARG A 53 3.79 -2.66 6.49
CA ARG A 53 4.41 -2.38 7.80
C ARG A 53 5.77 -1.72 7.65
N GLU A 54 6.60 -2.20 6.73
CA GLU A 54 7.92 -1.62 6.45
C GLU A 54 7.78 -0.19 5.93
N SER A 55 6.91 0.01 4.94
CA SER A 55 6.61 1.35 4.39
C SER A 55 6.13 2.32 5.47
N VAL A 56 5.24 1.87 6.36
CA VAL A 56 4.76 2.68 7.49
C VAL A 56 5.88 2.94 8.49
N HIS A 57 6.76 1.97 8.73
CA HIS A 57 7.89 2.12 9.63
C HIS A 57 8.89 3.16 9.12
N GLU A 58 9.26 3.08 7.84
CA GLU A 58 10.12 4.06 7.16
C GLU A 58 9.51 5.47 7.21
N VAL A 59 8.22 5.61 6.88
CA VAL A 59 7.52 6.89 6.99
C VAL A 59 7.50 7.40 8.42
N LYS A 60 7.36 6.53 9.42
CA LYS A 60 7.39 6.93 10.84
C LYS A 60 8.77 7.43 11.26
N ILE A 61 9.84 6.75 10.84
CA ILE A 61 11.21 7.20 11.10
C ILE A 61 11.44 8.57 10.45
N ALA A 62 11.13 8.69 9.15
CA ALA A 62 11.29 9.94 8.43
C ALA A 62 10.48 11.08 9.05
N ALA A 63 9.23 10.84 9.45
CA ALA A 63 8.42 11.82 10.15
C ALA A 63 9.02 12.22 11.51
N GLY A 64 9.59 11.26 12.24
CA GLY A 64 10.31 11.50 13.50
C GLY A 64 11.56 12.36 13.31
N GLU A 65 12.37 12.06 12.31
CA GLU A 65 13.56 12.84 11.95
C GLU A 65 13.21 14.26 11.51
N MET A 66 12.19 14.41 10.66
CA MET A 66 11.68 15.71 10.23
C MET A 66 11.16 16.55 11.40
N ALA A 67 10.44 15.93 12.35
CA ALA A 67 9.99 16.60 13.57
C ALA A 67 11.17 17.03 14.45
N GLY A 68 12.17 16.15 14.64
CA GLY A 68 13.38 16.47 15.38
C GLY A 68 14.18 17.62 14.75
N ALA A 69 14.38 17.58 13.44
CA ALA A 69 15.03 18.64 12.68
C ALA A 69 14.25 19.97 12.76
N ALA A 70 12.91 19.93 12.73
CA ALA A 70 12.08 21.12 12.89
C ALA A 70 12.26 21.74 14.29
N VAL A 71 12.27 20.94 15.35
CA VAL A 71 12.49 21.43 16.73
C VAL A 71 13.86 22.10 16.85
N VAL A 72 14.93 21.42 16.43
CA VAL A 72 16.30 21.95 16.48
C VAL A 72 16.43 23.17 15.58
N GLY A 73 15.84 23.14 14.39
CA GLY A 73 15.83 24.24 13.44
C GLY A 73 15.14 25.48 13.98
N ILE A 74 13.97 25.34 14.62
CA ILE A 74 13.25 26.47 15.24
C ILE A 74 14.06 27.05 16.40
N ALA A 75 14.62 26.20 17.27
CA ALA A 75 15.45 26.66 18.39
C ALA A 75 16.72 27.38 17.91
N GLY A 76 17.45 26.78 16.96
CA GLY A 76 18.65 27.35 16.37
C GLY A 76 18.37 28.63 15.59
N LEU A 77 17.24 28.70 14.88
CA LEU A 77 16.81 29.91 14.18
C LEU A 77 16.59 31.06 15.17
N GLY A 78 15.89 30.81 16.29
CA GLY A 78 15.68 31.82 17.33
C GLY A 78 16.99 32.38 17.89
N VAL A 79 17.92 31.50 18.25
CA VAL A 79 19.26 31.89 18.73
C VAL A 79 20.04 32.67 17.66
N THR A 80 20.00 32.21 16.42
CA THR A 80 20.69 32.87 15.29
C THR A 80 20.14 34.26 15.01
N LEU A 81 18.81 34.41 14.99
CA LEU A 81 18.15 35.71 14.78
C LEU A 81 18.43 36.68 15.92
N MET A 82 18.46 36.20 17.15
CA MET A 82 18.85 37.02 18.30
C MET A 82 20.30 37.51 18.16
N GLY A 83 21.21 36.62 17.76
CA GLY A 83 22.60 36.96 17.48
C GLY A 83 22.74 37.98 16.34
N LEU A 84 22.00 37.81 15.24
CA LEU A 84 21.96 38.76 14.14
C LEU A 84 21.42 40.13 14.56
N GLY A 85 20.36 40.15 15.37
CA GLY A 85 19.81 41.38 15.93
C GLY A 85 20.82 42.13 16.79
N TYR A 86 21.55 41.42 17.64
CA TYR A 86 22.64 41.97 18.44
C TYR A 86 23.78 42.49 17.57
N LEU A 87 24.21 41.73 16.55
CA LEU A 87 25.30 42.09 15.66
C LEU A 87 24.97 43.33 14.84
N LEU A 88 23.78 43.37 14.23
CA LEU A 88 23.30 44.54 13.50
C LEU A 88 23.16 45.74 14.42
N GLY A 89 22.60 45.52 15.60
CA GLY A 89 22.40 46.54 16.62
C GLY A 89 23.70 47.16 17.11
N ALA A 90 24.74 46.34 17.31
CA ALA A 90 26.08 46.81 17.64
C ALA A 90 26.71 47.60 16.47
N ALA A 91 26.49 47.17 15.22
CA ALA A 91 27.03 47.86 14.04
C ALA A 91 26.42 49.26 13.81
N ILE A 92 25.24 49.53 14.36
CA ILE A 92 24.54 50.82 14.26
C ILE A 92 24.46 51.57 15.60
N ASP A 93 25.23 51.15 16.61
CA ASP A 93 25.24 51.70 17.97
C ASP A 93 23.86 51.75 18.66
N ASN A 94 22.94 50.86 18.27
CA ASN A 94 21.59 50.76 18.82
C ASN A 94 21.07 49.32 18.79
N VAL A 95 21.40 48.55 19.82
CA VAL A 95 20.99 47.14 19.97
C VAL A 95 19.47 46.94 19.91
N PRO A 96 18.64 47.71 20.64
CA PRO A 96 17.19 47.58 20.56
C PRO A 96 16.64 47.71 19.12
N LEU A 97 17.15 48.69 18.37
CA LEU A 97 16.72 48.92 16.99
C LEU A 97 17.17 47.77 16.05
N GLY A 98 18.41 47.28 16.22
CA GLY A 98 18.93 46.16 15.41
C GLY A 98 18.11 44.88 15.57
N VAL A 99 17.76 44.52 16.82
CA VAL A 99 16.89 43.37 17.11
C VAL A 99 15.51 43.55 16.50
N LEU A 100 14.93 44.75 16.57
CA LEU A 100 13.63 45.04 15.97
C LEU A 100 13.67 44.91 14.44
N ILE A 101 14.70 45.44 13.78
CA ILE A 101 14.86 45.37 12.31
C ILE A 101 14.94 43.91 11.85
N VAL A 102 15.79 43.10 12.48
CA VAL A 102 15.92 41.68 12.14
C VAL A 102 14.62 40.93 12.39
N GLY A 103 13.91 41.22 13.48
CA GLY A 103 12.60 40.65 13.78
C GLY A 103 11.56 40.96 12.70
N VAL A 104 11.44 42.22 12.30
CA VAL A 104 10.50 42.64 11.25
C VAL A 104 10.85 42.03 9.90
N ALA A 105 12.13 42.04 9.51
CA ALA A 105 12.59 41.41 8.27
C ALA A 105 12.27 39.90 8.24
N THR A 106 12.44 39.22 9.37
CA THR A 106 12.11 37.80 9.51
C THR A 106 10.60 37.56 9.41
N LEU A 107 9.76 38.41 10.00
CA LEU A 107 8.30 38.30 9.88
C LEU A 107 7.83 38.46 8.44
N ILE A 108 8.44 39.37 7.67
CA ILE A 108 8.16 39.53 6.24
C ILE A 108 8.54 38.24 5.49
N LEU A 109 9.73 37.69 5.76
CA LEU A 109 10.18 36.43 5.16
C LEU A 109 9.20 35.28 5.50
N ALA A 110 8.79 35.17 6.77
CA ALA A 110 7.84 34.16 7.23
C ALA A 110 6.49 34.28 6.52
N TYR A 111 5.98 35.50 6.34
CA TYR A 111 4.75 35.76 5.60
C TYR A 111 4.85 35.33 4.12
N VAL A 112 5.97 35.61 3.45
CA VAL A 112 6.22 35.18 2.07
C VAL A 112 6.25 33.66 1.96
N LEU A 113 6.99 32.99 2.86
CA LEU A 113 7.08 31.52 2.90
C LEU A 113 5.71 30.88 3.16
N TYR A 114 4.96 31.40 4.15
CA TYR A 114 3.60 30.93 4.45
C TYR A 114 2.67 31.08 3.24
N SER A 115 2.74 32.23 2.57
CA SER A 115 1.92 32.51 1.38
C SER A 115 2.26 31.58 0.21
N ALA A 116 3.55 31.29 -0.01
CA ALA A 116 3.99 30.37 -1.05
C ALA A 116 3.60 28.91 -0.73
N GLY A 117 3.79 28.48 0.52
CA GLY A 117 3.43 27.14 0.98
C GLY A 117 1.93 26.88 0.90
N SER A 118 1.12 27.82 1.40
CA SER A 118 -0.34 27.72 1.40
C SER A 118 -0.93 27.59 -0.01
N LYS A 119 -0.35 28.29 -1.00
CA LYS A 119 -0.73 28.15 -2.41
C LYS A 119 -0.44 26.75 -2.94
N LYS A 120 0.73 26.21 -2.62
CA LYS A 120 1.16 24.87 -3.07
C LYS A 120 0.30 23.76 -2.46
N VAL A 121 -0.05 23.88 -1.17
CA VAL A 121 -0.97 22.96 -0.49
C VAL A 121 -2.38 23.06 -1.06
N SER A 122 -2.90 24.26 -1.32
CA SER A 122 -4.23 24.42 -1.94
C SER A 122 -4.30 23.87 -3.38
N SER A 123 -3.20 23.93 -4.12
CA SER A 123 -3.11 23.36 -5.47
C SER A 123 -2.87 21.85 -5.49
N ALA A 124 -2.24 21.32 -4.44
CA ALA A 124 -2.02 19.90 -4.28
C ALA A 124 -3.36 19.27 -3.90
N HIS A 125 -3.99 18.59 -4.87
CA HIS A 125 -5.14 17.73 -4.62
C HIS A 125 -4.63 16.53 -3.81
N LEU A 126 -4.49 16.72 -2.49
CA LEU A 126 -4.02 15.70 -1.55
C LEU A 126 -5.08 14.59 -1.34
N THR A 127 -6.28 14.80 -1.86
CA THR A 127 -7.25 13.73 -2.08
C THR A 127 -6.87 13.00 -3.36
N PRO A 128 -6.45 11.72 -3.32
CA PRO A 128 -6.24 10.94 -4.53
C PRO A 128 -7.59 10.71 -5.20
N ASP A 129 -8.00 11.65 -6.06
CA ASP A 129 -9.30 11.64 -6.75
C ASP A 129 -9.52 10.36 -7.55
N ARG A 130 -8.44 9.75 -8.03
CA ARG A 130 -8.48 8.47 -8.74
C ARG A 130 -8.78 7.29 -7.82
N THR A 131 -8.26 7.30 -6.60
CA THR A 131 -8.48 6.23 -5.61
C THR A 131 -9.89 6.32 -5.04
N VAL A 132 -10.35 7.52 -4.70
CA VAL A 132 -11.72 7.74 -4.20
C VAL A 132 -12.77 7.34 -5.25
N ARG A 133 -12.60 7.78 -6.51
CA ARG A 133 -13.52 7.40 -7.60
C ARG A 133 -13.50 5.90 -7.93
N THR A 134 -12.40 5.20 -7.65
CA THR A 134 -12.29 3.76 -7.88
C THR A 134 -12.99 2.96 -6.77
N ILE A 135 -12.92 3.44 -5.52
CA ILE A 135 -13.63 2.82 -4.39
C ILE A 135 -15.13 3.10 -4.47
N GLU A 136 -15.54 4.33 -4.80
CA GLU A 136 -16.96 4.70 -4.93
C GLU A 136 -17.67 3.99 -6.09
N ARG A 137 -16.93 3.60 -7.14
CA ARG A 137 -17.49 2.91 -8.32
C ARG A 137 -17.48 1.39 -8.25
N THR A 138 -17.01 0.78 -7.15
CA THR A 138 -16.97 -0.69 -7.03
C THR A 138 -17.94 -1.25 -5.97
N PRO A 139 -19.27 -1.15 -6.14
CA PRO A 139 -20.22 -2.00 -5.43
C PRO A 139 -20.31 -3.43 -6.02
N ASP A 140 -20.03 -3.60 -7.31
CA ASP A 140 -20.46 -4.81 -8.03
C ASP A 140 -19.40 -5.92 -8.11
N ALA A 141 -18.10 -5.57 -8.18
CA ALA A 141 -17.03 -6.58 -8.21
C ALA A 141 -16.81 -7.27 -6.85
N ALA A 142 -17.14 -6.60 -5.73
CA ALA A 142 -17.11 -7.18 -4.40
C ALA A 142 -18.33 -8.07 -4.09
N ARG A 143 -19.39 -8.00 -4.90
CA ARG A 143 -20.64 -8.75 -4.70
C ARG A 143 -20.73 -10.07 -5.47
N GLY A 144 -19.65 -10.48 -6.15
CA GLY A 144 -19.52 -11.85 -6.63
C GLY A 144 -20.60 -12.25 -7.65
N ASN A 145 -20.62 -11.61 -8.81
CA ASN A 145 -21.30 -12.16 -9.99
C ASN A 145 -20.24 -12.54 -11.03
N LEU A 146 -19.66 -13.72 -10.85
CA LEU A 146 -19.10 -14.48 -11.96
C LEU A 146 -20.29 -15.11 -12.69
N THR A 147 -20.99 -14.31 -13.51
CA THR A 147 -21.94 -14.88 -14.45
C THR A 147 -21.15 -15.74 -15.43
N SER A 148 -21.35 -17.03 -15.30
CA SER A 148 -20.96 -18.08 -16.23
C SER A 148 -21.23 -17.66 -17.67
N GLU A 149 -20.17 -17.32 -18.40
CA GLU A 149 -20.20 -17.34 -19.86
C GLU A 149 -20.34 -18.79 -20.29
N THR A 150 -21.61 -19.17 -20.44
CA THR A 150 -22.03 -20.42 -21.04
C THR A 150 -21.97 -20.19 -22.53
N ARG A 151 -20.93 -20.78 -23.14
CA ARG A 151 -20.73 -20.91 -24.58
C ARG A 151 -21.86 -21.73 -25.22
N PRO A 152 -22.31 -21.37 -26.43
CA PRO A 152 -22.64 -22.35 -27.47
C PRO A 152 -21.46 -22.58 -28.43
#